data_AF-A0A741B5H3-F1
#
_entry.id   AF-A0A741B5H3-F1
#
_cell.length_a   1.000
_cell.length_b   1.000
_cell.length_c   1.000
_cell.angle_alpha   90.00
_cell.angle_beta   90.00
_cell.angle_gamma   90.00
#
_symmetry.space_group_name_H-M   'P 1'
#
loop_
_entity.id
_entity.type
_entity.pdbx_description
1 polymer ?
#
loop_
_entity_poly.entity_id
_entity_poly.type
_entity_poly.pdbx_seq_one_letter_code
_entity_poly.pdbx_strand_id
1 'polypeptide(L)'
;MHSVNFYSFRVLTHKGSRASKKLNDLGLSNKKTAYELFVDYFTLYKNTPIEFGVSKTKISLEQHTKLHFDNTKKIIYGYIKVGKYGESSEIKDVKLKKVHYRTTAYDVTLKECYILIYLPDNLEEGIIAFHSCDNISARGVLSDSITEYLKKQFQLEARINPLHHKKIPQYILNSELKQIKAQGYKAPEDIADSFGKNKTNIKTDLIIKANDGIFGSFRDLRNKNIGNIIEIIEDKCDAIKVSLQLGSRTVVFNYDTILKKGISAELDDNDLKIDPLTGIPDLTALHDTIKNLSNDILEELHCGNKGVII
;
A
#
# COMPACT_ATOMS: atom_id res chain seq x y z
N MET A 1 -8.04 8.44 5.24
CA MET A 1 -6.73 7.94 5.71
C MET A 1 -6.09 7.19 4.56
N HIS A 2 -5.03 7.78 4.02
CA HIS A 2 -4.29 7.21 2.90
C HIS A 2 -3.21 6.26 3.42
N SER A 3 -3.07 5.11 2.78
CA SER A 3 -1.97 4.18 3.06
C SER A 3 -1.41 3.60 1.79
N VAL A 4 -0.17 3.13 1.87
CA VAL A 4 0.52 2.45 0.79
C VAL A 4 0.99 1.09 1.27
N ASN A 5 0.68 0.06 0.48
CA ASN A 5 1.08 -1.32 0.75
C ASN A 5 2.13 -1.75 -0.28
N PHE A 6 3.25 -2.28 0.18
CA PHE A 6 4.34 -2.72 -0.67
C PHE A 6 4.32 -4.22 -0.90
N TYR A 7 4.60 -4.61 -2.14
CA TYR A 7 4.62 -5.98 -2.62
C TYR A 7 5.91 -6.25 -3.38
N SER A 8 6.43 -7.46 -3.24
CA SER A 8 7.48 -7.94 -4.14
C SER A 8 6.89 -8.64 -5.34
N PHE A 9 7.44 -8.33 -6.50
CA PHE A 9 7.25 -9.07 -7.74
C PHE A 9 8.49 -9.90 -8.04
N ARG A 10 8.30 -11.18 -8.31
CA ARG A 10 9.38 -12.08 -8.77
C ARG A 10 8.87 -13.00 -9.86
N VAL A 11 9.73 -13.34 -10.81
CA VAL A 11 9.51 -14.42 -11.77
C VAL A 11 10.31 -15.64 -11.29
N LEU A 12 9.64 -16.75 -11.03
CA LEU A 12 10.26 -17.95 -10.51
C LEU A 12 11.00 -18.72 -11.59
N THR A 13 12.00 -19.50 -11.19
CA THR A 13 12.66 -20.45 -12.10
C THR A 13 11.74 -21.61 -12.50
N HIS A 14 10.81 -22.00 -11.64
CA HIS A 14 9.73 -22.96 -11.89
C HIS A 14 8.62 -22.79 -10.84
N LYS A 15 7.46 -23.40 -11.09
CA LYS A 15 6.32 -23.37 -10.16
C LYS A 15 6.74 -23.89 -8.78
N GLY A 16 6.54 -23.09 -7.74
CA GLY A 16 6.90 -23.48 -6.38
C GLY A 16 8.28 -22.99 -5.92
N SER A 17 9.19 -22.64 -6.84
CA SER A 17 10.59 -22.32 -6.55
C SER A 17 10.76 -21.21 -5.51
N ARG A 18 11.88 -21.27 -4.77
CA ARG A 18 12.37 -20.17 -3.92
C ARG A 18 13.34 -19.25 -4.69
N ALA A 19 13.97 -19.78 -5.75
CA ALA A 19 14.84 -19.02 -6.64
C ALA A 19 14.03 -18.29 -7.71
N SER A 20 14.50 -17.12 -8.10
CA SER A 20 13.86 -16.26 -9.09
C SER A 20 14.82 -15.94 -10.24
N LYS A 21 14.27 -15.58 -11.39
CA LYS A 21 15.02 -15.12 -12.55
C LYS A 21 15.35 -13.64 -12.36
N LYS A 22 16.45 -13.17 -12.96
CA LYS A 22 16.68 -11.73 -13.11
C LYS A 22 15.60 -11.13 -13.99
N LEU A 23 15.16 -9.92 -13.68
CA LEU A 23 14.06 -9.28 -14.37
C LEU A 23 14.38 -8.94 -15.83
N ASN A 24 15.66 -8.88 -16.21
CA ASN A 24 16.10 -8.77 -17.61
C ASN A 24 16.42 -10.10 -18.31
N ASP A 25 16.42 -11.22 -17.61
CA ASP A 25 16.74 -12.53 -18.17
C ASP A 25 15.67 -13.56 -17.78
N LEU A 26 14.53 -13.45 -18.47
CA LEU A 26 13.38 -14.31 -18.24
C LEU A 26 13.43 -15.63 -19.01
N GLY A 27 14.48 -15.86 -19.82
CA GLY A 27 14.59 -17.03 -20.71
C GLY A 27 13.57 -17.06 -21.85
N LEU A 28 13.05 -15.89 -22.26
CA LEU A 28 12.13 -15.76 -23.38
C LEU A 28 12.89 -15.61 -24.71
N SER A 29 12.37 -16.19 -25.79
CA SER A 29 12.98 -16.09 -27.13
C SER A 29 13.04 -14.65 -27.65
N ASN A 30 12.06 -13.82 -27.31
CA ASN A 30 11.99 -12.40 -27.67
C ASN A 30 12.86 -11.50 -26.79
N LYS A 31 13.54 -12.06 -25.77
CA LYS A 31 14.39 -11.35 -24.80
C LYS A 31 13.71 -10.19 -24.06
N LYS A 32 12.37 -10.18 -23.99
CA LYS A 32 11.65 -9.13 -23.27
C LYS A 32 11.94 -9.17 -21.77
N THR A 33 12.13 -8.00 -21.17
CA THR A 33 12.30 -7.85 -19.71
C THR A 33 10.95 -7.82 -19.00
N ALA A 34 10.94 -8.02 -17.68
CA ALA A 34 9.71 -7.95 -16.88
C ALA A 34 9.00 -6.60 -17.02
N TYR A 35 9.76 -5.50 -17.08
CA TYR A 35 9.21 -4.17 -17.33
C TYR A 35 8.46 -4.11 -18.67
N GLU A 36 9.07 -4.61 -19.74
CA GLU A 36 8.46 -4.61 -21.07
C GLU A 36 7.19 -5.47 -21.11
N LEU A 37 7.17 -6.60 -20.40
CA LEU A 37 5.96 -7.43 -20.28
C LEU A 37 4.82 -6.70 -19.54
N PHE A 38 5.14 -5.88 -18.54
CA PHE A 38 4.14 -5.04 -17.86
C PHE A 38 3.64 -3.92 -18.78
N VAL A 39 4.52 -3.28 -19.56
CA VAL A 39 4.13 -2.28 -20.56
C VAL A 39 3.18 -2.90 -21.61
N ASP A 40 3.50 -4.09 -22.13
CA ASP A 40 2.62 -4.82 -23.04
C ASP A 40 1.25 -5.08 -22.40
N TYR A 41 1.24 -5.55 -21.14
CA TYR A 41 0.02 -5.81 -20.39
C TYR A 41 -0.84 -4.54 -20.24
N PHE A 42 -0.27 -3.43 -19.77
CA PHE A 42 -1.04 -2.18 -19.62
C PHE A 42 -1.49 -1.62 -20.98
N THR A 43 -0.73 -1.86 -22.04
CA THR A 43 -1.10 -1.46 -23.41
C THR A 43 -2.27 -2.28 -23.94
N LEU A 44 -2.29 -3.60 -23.68
CA LEU A 44 -3.39 -4.48 -24.05
C LEU A 44 -4.72 -4.02 -23.46
N TYR A 45 -4.70 -3.56 -22.20
CA TYR A 45 -5.88 -3.08 -21.48
C TYR A 45 -6.09 -1.57 -21.53
N LYS A 46 -5.41 -0.86 -22.45
CA LYS A 46 -5.50 0.60 -22.56
C LYS A 46 -6.95 1.10 -22.71
N ASN A 47 -7.74 0.37 -23.49
CA ASN A 47 -9.12 0.74 -23.86
C ASN A 47 -10.18 -0.25 -23.34
N THR A 48 -9.78 -1.25 -22.56
CA THR A 48 -10.66 -2.30 -22.06
C THR A 48 -10.49 -2.46 -20.56
N PRO A 49 -11.56 -2.78 -19.81
CA PRO A 49 -11.44 -2.99 -18.38
C PRO A 49 -10.62 -4.25 -18.09
N ILE A 50 -9.75 -4.17 -17.08
CA ILE A 50 -9.15 -5.34 -16.46
C ILE A 50 -10.14 -5.88 -15.44
N GLU A 51 -10.40 -7.18 -15.51
CA GLU A 51 -11.19 -7.92 -14.54
C GLU A 51 -10.56 -9.29 -14.32
N PHE A 52 -10.77 -9.87 -13.14
CA PHE A 52 -10.22 -11.19 -12.84
C PHE A 52 -11.10 -12.00 -11.90
N GLY A 53 -11.30 -13.26 -12.28
CA GLY A 53 -12.05 -14.24 -11.51
C GLY A 53 -13.48 -13.78 -11.21
N VAL A 54 -13.96 -14.12 -10.01
CA VAL A 54 -15.30 -13.75 -9.51
C VAL A 54 -15.29 -12.45 -8.70
N SER A 55 -14.15 -11.77 -8.64
CA SER A 55 -14.07 -10.48 -7.97
C SER A 55 -14.87 -9.49 -8.82
N LYS A 56 -16.00 -9.01 -8.30
CA LYS A 56 -16.83 -8.00 -8.99
C LYS A 56 -16.15 -6.63 -8.99
N THR A 57 -14.88 -6.58 -9.35
CA THR A 57 -14.00 -5.42 -9.34
C THR A 57 -13.44 -5.24 -10.74
N LYS A 58 -13.56 -4.02 -11.27
CA LYS A 58 -12.97 -3.63 -12.56
C LYS A 58 -11.91 -2.58 -12.34
N ILE A 59 -10.87 -2.63 -13.17
CA ILE A 59 -9.86 -1.59 -13.27
C ILE A 59 -9.94 -0.99 -14.68
N SER A 60 -9.99 0.33 -14.78
CA SER A 60 -9.87 1.09 -16.01
C SER A 60 -8.55 1.86 -16.01
N LEU A 61 -7.83 1.79 -17.11
CA LEU A 61 -6.59 2.54 -17.32
C LEU A 61 -6.83 3.91 -17.98
N GLU A 62 -8.07 4.22 -18.36
CA GLU A 62 -8.48 5.47 -19.00
C GLU A 62 -7.51 5.95 -20.09
N GLN A 63 -7.17 5.04 -21.01
CA GLN A 63 -6.26 5.32 -22.12
C GLN A 63 -4.87 5.83 -21.69
N HIS A 64 -4.45 5.55 -20.45
CA HIS A 64 -3.22 6.00 -19.80
C HIS A 64 -3.14 7.52 -19.54
N THR A 65 -4.28 8.21 -19.42
CA THR A 65 -4.31 9.67 -19.17
C THR A 65 -3.54 10.12 -17.92
N LYS A 66 -3.49 9.27 -16.88
CA LYS A 66 -2.76 9.51 -15.63
C LYS A 66 -1.78 8.38 -15.27
N LEU A 67 -1.39 7.56 -16.24
CA LEU A 67 -0.44 6.45 -16.04
C LEU A 67 0.81 6.70 -16.89
N HIS A 68 1.97 6.72 -16.24
CA HIS A 68 3.25 7.07 -16.81
C HIS A 68 4.16 5.85 -16.89
N PHE A 69 4.98 5.79 -17.94
CA PHE A 69 5.94 4.73 -18.22
C PHE A 69 7.33 5.35 -18.38
N ASP A 70 8.21 5.13 -17.41
CA ASP A 70 9.61 5.54 -17.47
C ASP A 70 10.47 4.34 -17.90
N ASN A 71 10.77 4.28 -19.19
CA ASN A 71 11.56 3.20 -19.79
C ASN A 71 13.02 3.19 -19.34
N THR A 72 13.54 4.36 -18.92
CA THR A 72 14.94 4.51 -18.50
C THR A 72 15.10 3.93 -17.10
N LYS A 73 14.17 4.27 -16.21
CA LYS A 73 14.19 3.80 -14.82
C LYS A 73 13.43 2.50 -14.58
N LYS A 74 12.73 1.99 -15.60
CA LYS A 74 11.86 0.80 -15.50
C LYS A 74 10.75 0.98 -14.45
N ILE A 75 10.10 2.15 -14.46
CA ILE A 75 9.03 2.52 -13.53
C ILE A 75 7.72 2.68 -14.30
N ILE A 76 6.63 2.17 -13.72
CA ILE A 76 5.25 2.49 -14.15
C ILE A 76 4.55 3.10 -12.95
N TYR A 77 3.96 4.28 -13.09
CA TYR A 77 3.31 4.93 -11.97
C TYR A 77 2.15 5.83 -12.37
N GLY A 78 1.23 6.06 -11.43
CA GLY A 78 0.14 7.01 -11.60
C GLY A 78 -1.20 6.47 -11.19
N TYR A 79 -2.26 7.20 -11.53
CA TYR A 79 -3.62 6.84 -11.18
C TYR A 79 -4.24 5.88 -12.20
N ILE A 80 -4.85 4.83 -11.66
CA ILE A 80 -5.79 3.95 -12.37
C ILE A 80 -7.14 4.05 -11.68
N LYS A 81 -8.22 3.73 -12.39
CA LYS A 81 -9.57 3.76 -11.83
C LYS A 81 -10.02 2.37 -11.41
N VAL A 82 -10.46 2.22 -10.17
CA VAL A 82 -10.88 0.94 -9.58
C VAL A 82 -12.32 1.09 -9.08
N GLY A 83 -13.16 0.11 -9.38
CA GLY A 83 -14.54 0.12 -8.91
C GLY A 83 -15.11 -1.26 -8.72
N LYS A 84 -16.13 -1.36 -7.86
CA LYS A 84 -16.91 -2.57 -7.64
C LYS A 84 -18.28 -2.43 -8.30
N TYR A 85 -18.85 -3.55 -8.74
CA TYR A 85 -20.19 -3.64 -9.30
C TYR A 85 -20.97 -4.81 -8.66
N GLY A 86 -22.25 -4.95 -9.02
CA GLY A 86 -23.10 -6.05 -8.57
C GLY A 86 -24.02 -5.72 -7.41
N GLU A 87 -24.12 -4.45 -7.04
CA GLU A 87 -25.05 -3.91 -6.05
C GLU A 87 -25.74 -2.68 -6.64
N SER A 88 -27.01 -2.46 -6.29
CA SER A 88 -27.75 -1.25 -6.62
C SER A 88 -27.75 -0.28 -5.45
N SER A 89 -27.75 1.01 -5.73
CA SER A 89 -27.68 2.08 -4.73
C SER A 89 -28.33 3.35 -5.25
N GLU A 90 -28.72 4.25 -4.33
CA GLU A 90 -29.24 5.58 -4.66
C GLU A 90 -28.14 6.62 -4.48
N ILE A 91 -27.87 7.42 -5.52
CA ILE A 91 -27.01 8.59 -5.45
C ILE A 91 -27.91 9.80 -5.19
N LYS A 92 -27.80 10.40 -4.01
CA LYS A 92 -28.57 11.58 -3.59
C LYS A 92 -27.68 12.82 -3.45
N ASP A 93 -28.32 13.98 -3.39
CA ASP A 93 -27.67 15.22 -2.98
C ASP A 93 -27.16 15.12 -1.52
N VAL A 94 -26.26 16.03 -1.13
CA VAL A 94 -25.67 16.05 0.22
C VAL A 94 -26.70 16.20 1.35
N LYS A 95 -27.91 16.69 1.06
CA LYS A 95 -29.03 16.80 2.01
C LYS A 95 -29.95 15.57 2.00
N LEU A 96 -29.69 14.58 1.16
CA LEU A 96 -30.45 13.33 0.98
C LEU A 96 -31.93 13.54 0.58
N LYS A 97 -32.27 14.68 -0.02
CA LYS A 97 -33.63 15.04 -0.43
C LYS A 97 -33.93 14.71 -1.89
N LYS A 98 -32.93 14.75 -2.77
CA LYS A 98 -33.09 14.54 -4.21
C LYS A 98 -32.23 13.37 -4.66
N VAL A 99 -32.86 12.37 -5.29
CA VAL A 99 -32.14 11.30 -6.01
C VAL A 99 -31.66 11.86 -7.35
N HIS A 100 -30.35 11.85 -7.57
CA HIS A 100 -29.73 12.19 -8.86
C HIS A 100 -29.71 10.99 -9.80
N TYR A 101 -29.42 9.80 -9.27
CA TYR A 101 -29.25 8.59 -10.05
C TYR A 101 -29.50 7.33 -9.18
N ARG A 102 -29.94 6.24 -9.80
CA ARG A 102 -30.04 4.92 -9.16
C ARG A 102 -29.12 3.98 -9.92
N THR A 103 -28.09 3.48 -9.26
CA THR A 103 -27.19 2.49 -9.86
C THR A 103 -27.91 1.15 -9.94
N THR A 104 -27.61 0.41 -10.99
CA THR A 104 -27.97 -0.98 -11.20
C THR A 104 -26.81 -1.89 -10.80
N ALA A 105 -27.05 -3.20 -10.74
CA ALA A 105 -26.00 -4.19 -10.50
C ALA A 105 -24.91 -4.21 -11.60
N TYR A 106 -25.13 -3.56 -12.75
CA TYR A 106 -24.18 -3.48 -13.86
C TYR A 106 -23.41 -2.18 -13.91
N ASP A 107 -23.77 -1.20 -13.08
CA ASP A 107 -23.03 0.04 -12.96
C ASP A 107 -21.81 -0.15 -12.06
N VAL A 108 -20.73 0.56 -12.40
CA VAL A 108 -19.48 0.55 -11.64
C VAL A 108 -19.16 1.97 -11.17
N THR A 109 -18.98 2.14 -9.87
CA THR A 109 -18.47 3.41 -9.31
C THR A 109 -16.95 3.32 -9.24
N LEU A 110 -16.27 4.16 -10.02
CA LEU A 110 -14.82 4.17 -10.12
C LEU A 110 -14.22 5.23 -9.19
N LYS A 111 -13.16 4.86 -8.48
CA LYS A 111 -12.29 5.78 -7.72
C LYS A 111 -10.87 5.72 -8.26
N GLU A 112 -10.16 6.83 -8.14
CA GLU A 112 -8.73 6.89 -8.46
C GLU A 112 -7.94 6.15 -7.39
N CYS A 113 -7.05 5.25 -7.82
CA CYS A 113 -6.11 4.53 -6.99
C CYS A 113 -4.73 4.63 -7.62
N TYR A 114 -3.76 5.10 -6.84
CA TYR A 114 -2.40 5.24 -7.33
C TYR A 114 -1.64 3.91 -7.25
N ILE A 115 -0.82 3.66 -8.27
CA ILE A 115 0.15 2.57 -8.28
C ILE A 115 1.55 3.09 -8.58
N LEU A 116 2.56 2.41 -8.03
CA LEU A 116 3.94 2.52 -8.47
C LEU A 116 4.49 1.11 -8.64
N ILE A 117 5.12 0.83 -9.77
CA ILE A 117 5.74 -0.45 -10.11
C ILE A 117 7.16 -0.14 -10.54
N TYR A 118 8.14 -0.78 -9.89
CA TYR A 118 9.54 -0.67 -10.22
C TYR A 118 10.12 -2.06 -10.48
N LEU A 119 10.64 -2.27 -11.69
CA LEU A 119 11.09 -3.56 -12.20
C LEU A 119 12.53 -3.45 -12.74
N PRO A 120 13.54 -3.36 -11.86
CA PRO A 120 14.92 -3.15 -12.26
C PRO A 120 15.53 -4.39 -12.92
N ASP A 121 16.13 -4.19 -14.09
CA ASP A 121 16.68 -5.24 -14.95
C ASP A 121 17.62 -6.22 -14.22
N ASN A 122 18.55 -5.70 -13.41
CA ASN A 122 19.64 -6.50 -12.82
C ASN A 122 19.27 -7.23 -11.53
N LEU A 123 18.05 -7.06 -11.01
CA LEU A 123 17.60 -7.72 -9.79
C LEU A 123 16.67 -8.89 -10.10
N GLU A 124 16.48 -9.77 -9.13
CA GLU A 124 15.49 -10.86 -9.21
C GLU A 124 14.12 -10.46 -8.62
N GLU A 125 14.05 -9.27 -8.03
CA GLU A 125 12.89 -8.75 -7.32
C GLU A 125 12.62 -7.31 -7.74
N GLY A 126 11.35 -7.03 -8.02
CA GLY A 126 10.82 -5.69 -8.19
C GLY A 126 9.85 -5.33 -7.08
N ILE A 127 9.50 -4.06 -6.98
CA ILE A 127 8.57 -3.54 -5.97
C ILE A 127 7.30 -3.02 -6.65
N ILE A 128 6.16 -3.34 -6.05
CA ILE A 128 4.87 -2.77 -6.41
C ILE A 128 4.27 -2.11 -5.16
N ALA A 129 3.97 -0.82 -5.25
CA ALA A 129 3.28 -0.06 -4.22
C ALA A 129 1.83 0.19 -4.66
N PHE A 130 0.89 -0.22 -3.81
CA PHE A 130 -0.53 0.02 -4.00
C PHE A 130 -1.01 1.05 -2.98
N HIS A 131 -1.37 2.23 -3.45
CA HIS A 131 -2.11 3.20 -2.65
C HIS A 131 -3.52 2.67 -2.39
N SER A 132 -4.00 2.87 -1.18
CA SER A 132 -5.34 2.49 -0.76
C SER A 132 -6.02 3.68 -0.10
N CYS A 133 -7.28 3.92 -0.51
CA CYS A 133 -8.17 4.90 0.10
C CYS A 133 -9.57 4.27 0.21
N ASP A 134 -10.24 4.47 1.34
CA ASP A 134 -11.61 3.98 1.58
C ASP A 134 -11.82 2.48 1.31
N ASN A 135 -10.85 1.63 1.65
CA ASN A 135 -10.89 0.17 1.40
C ASN A 135 -11.00 -0.25 -0.07
N ILE A 136 -10.76 0.67 -1.01
CA ILE A 136 -10.65 0.37 -2.44
C ILE A 136 -9.17 0.31 -2.80
N SER A 137 -8.79 -0.75 -3.51
CA SER A 137 -7.42 -0.99 -3.94
C SER A 137 -7.42 -1.82 -5.23
N ALA A 138 -6.50 -1.49 -6.14
CA ALA A 138 -6.24 -2.28 -7.34
C ALA A 138 -5.54 -3.62 -7.05
N ARG A 139 -4.98 -3.79 -5.83
CA ARG A 139 -4.02 -4.84 -5.50
C ARG A 139 -4.47 -6.24 -5.89
N GLY A 140 -5.69 -6.64 -5.54
CA GLY A 140 -6.18 -8.00 -5.80
C GLY A 140 -6.27 -8.30 -7.29
N VAL A 141 -7.18 -7.61 -7.98
CA VAL A 141 -7.43 -7.81 -9.42
C VAL A 141 -6.18 -7.62 -10.26
N LEU A 142 -5.39 -6.58 -9.99
CA LEU A 142 -4.20 -6.30 -10.80
C LEU A 142 -3.13 -7.38 -10.62
N SER A 143 -2.89 -7.83 -9.38
CA SER A 143 -1.89 -8.88 -9.13
C SER A 143 -2.28 -10.19 -9.80
N ASP A 144 -3.54 -10.61 -9.64
CA ASP A 144 -4.00 -11.89 -10.17
C ASP A 144 -4.04 -11.88 -11.71
N SER A 145 -4.55 -10.79 -12.31
CA SER A 145 -4.60 -10.67 -13.77
C SER A 145 -3.22 -10.57 -14.42
N ILE A 146 -2.25 -9.88 -13.82
CA ILE A 146 -0.88 -9.83 -14.33
C ILE A 146 -0.21 -11.21 -14.24
N THR A 147 -0.31 -11.88 -13.09
CA THR A 147 0.30 -13.22 -12.93
C THR A 147 -0.31 -14.22 -13.90
N GLU A 148 -1.62 -14.19 -14.11
CA GLU A 148 -2.29 -15.04 -15.10
C GLU A 148 -1.88 -14.69 -16.53
N TYR A 149 -1.75 -13.40 -16.86
CA TYR A 149 -1.28 -12.95 -18.17
C TYR A 149 0.12 -13.51 -18.47
N LEU A 150 1.07 -13.35 -17.53
CA LEU A 150 2.43 -13.85 -17.68
C LEU A 150 2.47 -15.37 -17.84
N LYS A 151 1.65 -16.08 -17.07
CA LYS A 151 1.54 -17.53 -17.16
C LYS A 151 0.96 -17.99 -18.49
N LYS A 152 -0.13 -17.40 -18.96
CA LYS A 152 -0.81 -17.81 -20.20
C LYS A 152 -0.01 -17.44 -21.45
N GLN A 153 0.55 -16.23 -21.50
CA GLN A 153 1.20 -15.71 -22.70
C GLN A 153 2.67 -16.13 -22.81
N PHE A 154 3.35 -16.29 -21.68
CA PHE A 154 4.80 -16.52 -21.66
C PHE A 154 5.23 -17.76 -20.89
N GLN A 155 4.29 -18.54 -20.32
CA GLN A 155 4.57 -19.69 -19.46
C GLN A 155 5.48 -19.33 -18.27
N LEU A 156 5.42 -18.08 -17.81
CA LEU A 156 6.21 -17.60 -16.68
C LEU A 156 5.42 -17.73 -15.39
N GLU A 157 6.03 -18.38 -14.41
CA GLU A 157 5.48 -18.50 -13.05
C GLU A 157 5.87 -17.27 -12.24
N ALA A 158 4.98 -16.27 -12.16
CA ALA A 158 5.20 -15.05 -11.40
C ALA A 158 4.57 -15.11 -10.00
N ARG A 159 5.13 -14.34 -9.06
CA ARG A 159 4.54 -14.14 -7.72
C ARG A 159 4.52 -12.66 -7.38
N ILE A 160 3.38 -12.21 -6.87
CA ILE A 160 3.22 -10.92 -6.20
C ILE A 160 2.81 -11.20 -4.76
N ASN A 161 3.72 -10.98 -3.82
CA ASN A 161 3.48 -11.21 -2.39
C ASN A 161 3.70 -9.92 -1.62
N PRO A 162 3.05 -9.73 -0.45
CA PRO A 162 3.39 -8.59 0.39
C PRO A 162 4.88 -8.59 0.68
N LEU A 163 5.49 -7.41 0.55
CA LEU A 163 6.91 -7.25 0.76
C LEU A 163 7.21 -7.64 2.21
N HIS A 164 8.09 -8.62 2.38
CA HIS A 164 8.42 -9.24 3.67
C HIS A 164 7.29 -10.00 4.39
N HIS A 165 6.36 -10.59 3.65
CA HIS A 165 5.40 -11.54 4.19
C HIS A 165 6.12 -12.65 4.99
N LYS A 166 5.84 -12.74 6.30
CA LYS A 166 6.34 -13.69 7.33
C LYS A 166 7.52 -13.26 8.21
N LYS A 167 8.33 -12.25 7.85
CA LYS A 167 9.41 -11.74 8.72
C LYS A 167 9.61 -10.25 8.50
N ILE A 168 9.38 -9.45 9.55
CA ILE A 168 9.69 -8.02 9.53
C ILE A 168 11.17 -7.82 9.20
N PRO A 169 11.53 -6.92 8.27
CA PRO A 169 12.92 -6.64 7.93
C PRO A 169 13.75 -6.21 9.13
N GLN A 170 15.06 -6.51 9.09
CA GLN A 170 15.95 -6.12 10.17
C GLN A 170 16.07 -4.61 10.32
N TYR A 171 16.03 -3.85 9.22
CA TYR A 171 16.07 -2.39 9.29
C TYR A 171 14.86 -1.84 10.03
N ILE A 172 13.63 -2.31 9.74
CA ILE A 172 12.42 -1.96 10.49
C ILE A 172 12.52 -2.39 11.94
N LEU A 173 12.98 -3.62 12.21
CA LEU A 173 13.15 -4.12 13.58
C LEU A 173 14.14 -3.25 14.39
N ASN A 174 15.21 -2.79 13.76
CA ASN A 174 16.23 -1.94 14.39
C ASN A 174 15.85 -0.46 14.40
N SER A 175 14.81 -0.06 13.69
CA SER A 175 14.40 1.34 13.57
C SER A 175 13.98 1.90 14.91
N GLU A 176 14.39 3.14 15.17
CA GLU A 176 14.04 3.84 16.40
C GLU A 176 12.52 4.04 16.48
N LEU A 177 11.93 3.64 17.59
CA LEU A 177 10.54 3.90 17.91
C LEU A 177 10.40 5.34 18.38
N LYS A 178 9.66 6.16 17.64
CA LYS A 178 9.41 7.57 17.99
C LYS A 178 8.12 7.76 18.78
N GLN A 179 7.10 6.96 18.50
CA GLN A 179 5.78 7.11 19.12
C GLN A 179 4.99 5.80 19.05
N ILE A 180 4.21 5.52 20.10
CA ILE A 180 3.10 4.56 20.07
C ILE A 180 1.80 5.36 20.20
N LYS A 181 0.82 5.09 19.34
CA LYS A 181 -0.50 5.70 19.37
C LYS A 181 -1.57 4.62 19.43
N ALA A 182 -2.37 4.61 20.51
CA ALA A 182 -3.58 3.79 20.62
C ALA A 182 -4.76 4.62 20.13
N GLN A 183 -5.27 4.31 18.94
CA GLN A 183 -6.35 5.05 18.30
C GLN A 183 -7.72 4.60 18.84
N GLY A 184 -8.61 5.54 19.17
CA GLY A 184 -9.91 5.19 19.74
C GLY A 184 -9.78 4.51 21.12
N TYR A 185 -8.76 4.89 21.88
CA TYR A 185 -8.48 4.37 23.21
C TYR A 185 -9.65 4.65 24.16
N LYS A 186 -10.16 3.63 24.82
CA LYS A 186 -11.17 3.72 25.88
C LYS A 186 -10.49 4.22 27.15
N ALA A 187 -10.65 5.52 27.41
CA ALA A 187 -10.15 6.12 28.63
C ALA A 187 -10.80 5.46 29.87
N PRO A 188 -10.08 5.35 30.98
CA PRO A 188 -10.65 5.00 32.29
C PRO A 188 -11.91 5.80 32.62
N GLU A 189 -12.86 5.19 33.34
CA GLU A 189 -14.19 5.77 33.63
C GLU A 189 -14.12 7.12 34.35
N ASP A 190 -13.17 7.29 35.26
CA ASP A 190 -12.93 8.55 35.98
C ASP A 190 -12.56 9.72 35.06
N ILE A 191 -11.69 9.46 34.07
CA ILE A 191 -11.33 10.42 33.03
C ILE A 191 -12.53 10.62 32.09
N ALA A 192 -13.21 9.55 31.71
CA ALA A 192 -14.36 9.60 30.82
C ALA A 192 -15.50 10.46 31.40
N ASP A 193 -15.79 10.30 32.69
CA ASP A 193 -16.80 11.02 33.45
C ASP A 193 -16.49 12.52 33.52
N SER A 194 -15.20 12.90 33.53
CA SER A 194 -14.76 14.30 33.52
C SER A 194 -15.13 15.04 32.22
N PHE A 195 -15.38 14.34 31.11
CA PHE A 195 -15.79 14.96 29.85
C PHE A 195 -17.26 15.41 29.82
N GLY A 196 -18.05 15.00 30.82
CA GLY A 196 -19.45 15.37 31.02
C GLY A 196 -20.44 14.45 30.29
N LYS A 197 -21.57 14.15 30.95
CA LYS A 197 -22.59 13.16 30.55
C LYS A 197 -23.35 13.48 29.25
N ASN A 198 -23.18 14.67 28.67
CA ASN A 198 -23.95 15.16 27.52
C ASN A 198 -23.19 15.04 26.17
N LYS A 199 -22.01 14.41 26.14
CA LYS A 199 -21.23 14.28 24.91
C LYS A 199 -21.29 12.85 24.38
N THR A 200 -22.15 12.64 23.39
CA THR A 200 -22.10 11.45 22.54
C THR A 200 -20.96 11.63 21.52
N ASN A 201 -20.23 10.54 21.19
CA ASN A 201 -19.15 10.50 20.19
C ASN A 201 -17.78 11.10 20.59
N ILE A 202 -17.34 10.96 21.84
CA ILE A 202 -15.94 11.27 22.18
C ILE A 202 -15.03 10.15 21.66
N LYS A 203 -14.03 10.52 20.85
CA LYS A 203 -12.91 9.65 20.49
C LYS A 203 -11.66 10.16 21.19
N THR A 204 -11.01 9.29 21.95
CA THR A 204 -9.76 9.57 22.63
C THR A 204 -8.64 8.77 21.99
N ASP A 205 -7.49 9.38 21.80
CA ASP A 205 -6.27 8.69 21.38
C ASP A 205 -5.26 8.77 22.53
N LEU A 206 -4.60 7.66 22.86
CA LEU A 206 -3.47 7.65 23.79
C LEU A 206 -2.17 7.73 22.98
N ILE A 207 -1.32 8.73 23.29
CA ILE A 207 -0.03 8.93 22.63
C ILE A 207 1.08 8.75 23.66
N ILE A 208 2.01 7.84 23.38
CA ILE A 208 3.17 7.55 24.21
C ILE A 208 4.42 7.89 23.41
N LYS A 209 5.26 8.77 23.96
CA LYS A 209 6.56 9.19 23.39
C LYS A 209 7.60 9.21 24.51
N ALA A 210 8.87 9.09 24.15
CA ALA A 210 9.94 9.43 25.07
C ALA A 210 9.97 10.96 25.26
N ASN A 211 10.07 11.40 26.51
CA ASN A 211 10.23 12.83 26.83
C ASN A 211 11.66 13.32 26.54
N ASP A 212 12.66 12.49 26.85
CA ASP A 212 14.08 12.70 26.55
C ASP A 212 14.72 11.36 26.14
N GLY A 213 15.67 11.39 25.19
CA GLY A 213 16.43 10.22 24.76
C GLY A 213 15.74 9.29 23.75
N ILE A 214 16.29 8.09 23.59
CA ILE A 214 15.81 7.08 22.62
C ILE A 214 14.78 6.18 23.31
N PHE A 215 13.58 6.07 22.75
CA PHE A 215 12.51 5.23 23.30
C PHE A 215 12.84 3.72 23.24
N GLY A 216 13.71 3.34 22.30
CA GLY A 216 14.07 1.96 21.97
C GLY A 216 13.83 1.69 20.48
N SER A 217 14.05 0.44 20.06
CA SER A 217 13.75 0.00 18.68
C SER A 217 12.38 -0.66 18.59
N PHE A 218 11.90 -0.87 17.36
CA PHE A 218 10.70 -1.69 17.14
C PHE A 218 10.86 -3.13 17.66
N ARG A 219 12.09 -3.68 17.60
CA ARG A 219 12.41 -4.98 18.20
C ARG A 219 12.22 -4.94 19.71
N ASP A 220 12.65 -3.87 20.37
CA ASP A 220 12.52 -3.74 21.83
C ASP A 220 11.06 -3.70 22.26
N LEU A 221 10.20 -2.99 21.51
CA LEU A 221 8.75 -3.01 21.70
C LEU A 221 8.19 -4.43 21.61
N ARG A 222 8.55 -5.16 20.55
CA ARG A 222 8.05 -6.52 20.30
C ARG A 222 8.53 -7.53 21.34
N ASN A 223 9.77 -7.37 21.81
CA ASN A 223 10.38 -8.26 22.79
C ASN A 223 10.04 -7.86 24.24
N LYS A 224 9.20 -6.84 24.44
CA LYS A 224 8.83 -6.31 25.75
C LYS A 224 10.02 -5.73 26.55
N ASN A 225 11.12 -5.39 25.87
CA ASN A 225 12.31 -4.77 26.48
C ASN A 225 12.04 -3.34 26.95
N ILE A 226 11.04 -2.68 26.38
CA ILE A 226 10.56 -1.34 26.79
C ILE A 226 9.22 -1.42 27.54
N GLY A 227 8.95 -2.58 28.14
CA GLY A 227 7.73 -2.86 28.91
C GLY A 227 6.61 -3.52 28.10
N ASN A 228 5.54 -3.87 28.80
CA ASN A 228 4.36 -4.56 28.24
C ASN A 228 3.34 -3.59 27.64
N ILE A 229 3.79 -2.49 27.05
CA ILE A 229 2.94 -1.36 26.63
C ILE A 229 1.79 -1.84 25.72
N ILE A 230 2.10 -2.68 24.73
CA ILE A 230 1.11 -3.23 23.78
C ILE A 230 0.03 -4.04 24.50
N GLU A 231 0.42 -4.95 25.38
CA GLU A 231 -0.48 -5.84 26.13
C GLU A 231 -1.42 -5.05 27.05
N ILE A 232 -0.97 -3.89 27.55
CA ILE A 232 -1.78 -3.04 28.43
C ILE A 232 -2.90 -2.29 27.68
N ILE A 233 -2.71 -2.02 26.39
CA ILE A 233 -3.55 -1.10 25.60
C ILE A 233 -4.31 -1.79 24.44
N GLU A 234 -3.90 -2.97 24.00
CA GLU A 234 -4.44 -3.61 22.78
C GLU A 234 -5.93 -3.96 22.86
N ASP A 235 -6.44 -4.27 24.04
CA ASP A 235 -7.85 -4.58 24.30
C ASP A 235 -8.72 -3.32 24.49
N LYS A 236 -8.09 -2.15 24.61
CA LYS A 236 -8.73 -0.87 24.92
C LYS A 236 -8.73 0.11 23.75
N CYS A 237 -8.27 -0.27 22.56
CA CYS A 237 -8.24 0.62 21.41
C CYS A 237 -8.71 -0.06 20.13
N ASP A 238 -9.05 0.74 19.13
CA ASP A 238 -9.46 0.23 17.81
C ASP A 238 -8.24 -0.23 17.00
N ALA A 239 -7.11 0.46 17.17
CA ALA A 239 -5.86 0.15 16.48
C ALA A 239 -4.64 0.71 17.23
N ILE A 240 -3.53 -0.02 17.17
CA ILE A 240 -2.22 0.48 17.60
C ILE A 240 -1.41 0.91 16.38
N LYS A 241 -0.88 2.13 16.42
CA LYS A 241 0.06 2.68 15.45
C LYS A 241 1.41 2.93 16.08
N VAL A 242 2.46 2.65 15.33
CA VAL A 242 3.86 2.90 15.73
C VAL A 242 4.52 3.81 14.72
N SER A 243 5.15 4.88 15.18
CA SER A 243 5.96 5.77 14.36
C SER A 243 7.41 5.34 14.49
N LEU A 244 8.04 4.95 13.37
CA LEU A 244 9.41 4.46 13.32
C LEU A 244 10.28 5.42 12.49
N GLN A 245 11.52 5.63 12.90
CA GLN A 245 12.51 6.37 12.11
C GLN A 245 13.11 5.46 11.03
N LEU A 246 12.76 5.68 9.77
CA LEU A 246 13.34 5.03 8.59
C LEU A 246 14.20 6.05 7.83
N GLY A 247 15.52 5.85 7.82
CA GLY A 247 16.45 6.84 7.27
C GLY A 247 16.24 8.22 7.91
N SER A 248 15.93 9.22 7.09
CA SER A 248 15.66 10.60 7.54
C SER A 248 14.19 10.86 7.92
N ARG A 249 13.29 9.90 7.73
CA ARG A 249 11.83 10.08 7.87
C ARG A 249 11.24 9.32 9.06
N THR A 250 10.19 9.90 9.64
CA THR A 250 9.30 9.16 10.54
C THR A 250 8.14 8.57 9.75
N VAL A 251 7.99 7.25 9.78
CA VAL A 251 6.94 6.52 9.05
C VAL A 251 6.00 5.85 10.04
N VAL A 252 4.69 5.98 9.80
CA VAL A 252 3.65 5.42 10.68
C VAL A 252 3.19 4.07 10.13
N PHE A 253 3.24 3.05 10.99
CA PHE A 253 2.78 1.71 10.69
C PHE A 253 1.64 1.32 11.62
N ASN A 254 0.65 0.60 11.10
CA ASN A 254 -0.27 -0.16 11.94
C ASN A 254 0.46 -1.40 12.50
N TYR A 255 0.48 -1.55 13.83
CA TYR A 255 1.26 -2.57 14.53
C TYR A 255 0.87 -3.99 14.13
N ASP A 256 -0.42 -4.29 14.04
CA ASP A 256 -0.91 -5.60 13.61
C ASP A 256 -0.58 -5.89 12.14
N THR A 257 -0.68 -4.88 11.30
CA THR A 257 -0.48 -5.01 9.85
C THR A 257 0.98 -5.31 9.55
N ILE A 258 1.93 -4.62 10.18
CA ILE A 258 3.35 -4.89 9.96
C ILE A 258 3.76 -6.29 10.46
N LEU A 259 3.12 -6.81 11.50
CA LEU A 259 3.35 -8.16 12.01
C LEU A 259 2.79 -9.26 11.07
N LYS A 260 1.60 -9.03 10.49
CA LYS A 260 0.81 -10.07 9.81
C LYS A 260 0.85 -9.98 8.29
N LYS A 261 0.90 -8.78 7.73
CA LYS A 261 0.57 -8.48 6.32
C LYS A 261 1.71 -7.85 5.52
N GLY A 262 2.86 -7.56 6.13
CA GLY A 262 4.01 -6.93 5.46
C GLY A 262 4.03 -5.40 5.61
N ILE A 263 4.83 -4.72 4.80
CA ILE A 263 5.03 -3.27 4.91
C ILE A 263 3.80 -2.50 4.40
N SER A 264 3.10 -1.84 5.32
CA SER A 264 1.97 -0.96 5.06
C SER A 264 2.17 0.34 5.82
N ALA A 265 2.46 1.41 5.11
CA ALA A 265 2.73 2.73 5.70
C ALA A 265 1.49 3.62 5.56
N GLU A 266 1.15 4.30 6.64
CA GLU A 266 0.22 5.43 6.57
C GLU A 266 0.94 6.65 6.03
N LEU A 267 0.25 7.39 5.17
CA LEU A 267 0.76 8.60 4.57
C LEU A 267 0.21 9.81 5.35
N ASP A 268 1.04 10.84 5.54
CA ASP A 268 0.58 12.08 6.13
C ASP A 268 -0.24 12.87 5.10
N ASP A 269 -1.52 13.07 5.38
CA ASP A 269 -2.44 13.80 4.51
C ASP A 269 -1.93 15.23 4.18
N ASN A 270 -1.10 15.83 5.03
CA ASN A 270 -0.47 17.14 4.78
C ASN A 270 0.56 17.09 3.64
N ASP A 271 1.29 15.98 3.52
CA ASP A 271 2.29 15.80 2.45
C ASP A 271 1.63 15.52 1.09
N LEU A 272 0.37 15.07 1.10
CA LEU A 272 -0.34 14.59 -0.08
C LEU A 272 -1.07 15.67 -0.88
N LYS A 273 -1.18 16.91 -0.35
CA LYS A 273 -1.92 18.03 -0.97
C LYS A 273 -3.29 17.60 -1.49
N ILE A 274 -4.10 17.02 -0.61
CA ILE A 274 -5.40 16.43 -0.95
C ILE A 274 -6.37 17.52 -1.42
N ASP A 275 -7.04 17.29 -2.55
CA ASP A 275 -8.14 18.14 -3.01
C ASP A 275 -9.31 18.03 -2.01
N PRO A 276 -9.72 19.14 -1.36
CA PRO A 276 -10.78 19.10 -0.35
C PRO A 276 -12.17 18.78 -0.94
N LEU A 277 -12.38 18.93 -2.25
CA LEU A 277 -13.64 18.62 -2.90
C LEU A 277 -13.75 17.14 -3.28
N THR A 278 -12.66 16.53 -3.75
CA THR A 278 -12.67 15.17 -4.27
C THR A 278 -12.05 14.14 -3.33
N GLY A 279 -11.26 14.57 -2.35
CA GLY A 279 -10.48 13.69 -1.46
C GLY A 279 -9.34 12.97 -2.16
N ILE A 280 -8.97 13.39 -3.38
CA ILE A 280 -7.91 12.78 -4.17
C ILE A 280 -6.59 13.55 -3.93
N PRO A 281 -5.49 12.87 -3.58
CA PRO A 281 -4.17 13.49 -3.50
C PRO A 281 -3.68 14.10 -4.82
N ASP A 282 -2.80 15.09 -4.75
CA ASP A 282 -2.05 15.51 -5.93
C ASP A 282 -1.13 14.37 -6.42
N LEU A 283 -1.10 14.14 -7.73
CA LEU A 283 -0.32 13.06 -8.32
C LEU A 283 1.18 13.20 -8.05
N THR A 284 1.72 14.41 -8.15
CA THR A 284 3.16 14.65 -7.96
C THR A 284 3.53 14.45 -6.50
N ALA A 285 2.78 15.06 -5.59
CA ALA A 285 2.99 14.94 -4.15
C ALA A 285 2.89 13.48 -3.68
N LEU A 286 1.88 12.74 -4.13
CA LEU A 286 1.72 11.33 -3.80
C LEU A 286 2.82 10.47 -4.41
N HIS A 287 3.20 10.73 -5.67
CA HIS A 287 4.30 10.03 -6.34
C HIS A 287 5.61 10.21 -5.58
N ASP A 288 5.99 11.45 -5.27
CA ASP A 288 7.23 11.75 -4.56
C ASP A 288 7.25 11.13 -3.16
N THR A 289 6.12 11.16 -2.44
CA THR A 289 5.99 10.54 -1.12
C THR A 289 6.21 9.03 -1.20
N ILE A 290 5.51 8.34 -2.11
CA ILE A 290 5.61 6.88 -2.25
C ILE A 290 6.97 6.47 -2.81
N LYS A 291 7.51 7.22 -3.76
CA LYS A 291 8.83 7.01 -4.36
C LYS A 291 9.94 7.11 -3.33
N ASN A 292 9.91 8.16 -2.51
CA ASN A 292 10.89 8.35 -1.45
C ASN A 292 10.85 7.19 -0.44
N LEU A 293 9.66 6.80 0.01
CA LEU A 293 9.51 5.65 0.91
C LEU A 293 9.96 4.33 0.24
N SER A 294 9.72 4.17 -1.06
CA SER A 294 10.21 3.03 -1.83
C SER A 294 11.74 2.99 -1.89
N ASN A 295 12.39 4.14 -2.06
CA ASN A 295 13.84 4.28 -2.06
C ASN A 295 14.42 3.94 -0.68
N ASP A 296 13.84 4.45 0.41
CA ASP A 296 14.24 4.10 1.78
C ASP A 296 14.18 2.58 2.01
N ILE A 297 13.12 1.93 1.50
CA ILE A 297 12.97 0.46 1.57
C ILE A 297 14.01 -0.27 0.71
N LEU A 298 14.29 0.22 -0.50
CA LEU A 298 15.23 -0.39 -1.45
C LEU A 298 16.68 -0.29 -0.99
N GLU A 299 17.08 0.86 -0.45
CA GLU A 299 18.42 1.07 0.10
C GLU A 299 18.72 0.03 1.18
N GLU A 300 17.76 -0.20 2.08
CA GLU A 300 17.88 -1.18 3.16
C GLU A 300 17.84 -2.63 2.66
N LEU A 301 17.02 -2.92 1.65
CA LEU A 301 16.89 -4.25 1.05
C LEU A 301 18.16 -4.69 0.30
N HIS A 302 18.84 -3.74 -0.31
CA HIS A 302 19.95 -3.99 -1.22
C HIS A 302 21.25 -3.33 -0.76
N CYS A 303 21.43 -3.11 0.56
CA CYS A 303 22.65 -2.61 1.20
C CYS A 303 23.92 -3.21 0.55
N GLY A 304 24.54 -2.47 -0.37
CA GLY A 304 25.66 -2.92 -1.20
C GLY A 304 25.53 -2.61 -2.70
N ASN A 305 24.31 -2.50 -3.23
CA ASN A 305 24.06 -2.14 -4.63
C ASN A 305 23.80 -0.63 -4.76
N LYS A 306 24.87 0.15 -4.80
CA LYS A 306 24.81 1.56 -5.23
C LYS A 306 24.15 1.61 -6.61
N GLY A 307 22.92 2.14 -6.70
CA GLY A 307 22.23 2.35 -7.98
C GLY A 307 20.78 1.88 -8.07
N VAL A 308 20.20 1.28 -7.03
CA VAL A 308 18.77 0.90 -7.01
C VAL A 308 17.95 2.06 -6.44
N ILE A 309 17.80 3.14 -7.22
CA ILE A 309 17.03 4.33 -6.86
C ILE A 309 15.98 4.58 -7.94
N ILE A 310 14.72 4.66 -7.53
CA ILE A 310 13.56 5.11 -8.31
C ILE A 310 13.67 6.62 -8.52
#